data_AF-A0A2P7TSW6-F1
#
_entry.id   AF-A0A2P7TSW6-F1
#
_cell.length_a   1.000
_cell.length_b   1.000
_cell.length_c   1.000
_cell.angle_alpha   90.00
_cell.angle_beta   90.00
_cell.angle_gamma   90.00
#
_symmetry.space_group_name_H-M   'P 1'
#
loop_
_entity.id
_entity.type
_entity.pdbx_description
1 polymer ?
#
loop_
_entity_poly.entity_id
_entity_poly.type
_entity_poly.pdbx_seq_one_letter_code
_entity_poly.pdbx_strand_id
1 'polypeptide(L)'
;MIPIKKHQPPHEFKNAIKNNPLLTYKDFSEEREYSEAFTALRKNLLKEQGYICCYCQSQIDLANVNGLSLMRVEHFIPKGGTEKDESLQLEYSNLLASCMGNVKLENDDASIHCCDHTKSQRRLQVIPNPSKVLQPNFDAYIKYAVMEREERVMVKASYKDETLDADINIKLNLNNQQLTTHRFSVWSAIKRKVIDLKSGKFKLDVAKELLEEYKYENKNLHNAKLRPFCGFIVYWLTKKIKENSLE
;
A
#
# COMPACT_ATOMS: atom_id res chain seq x y z
N MET A 1 -2.90 4.90 -2.78
CA MET A 1 -3.08 4.41 -1.39
C MET A 1 -4.56 4.19 -1.16
N ILE A 2 -4.92 3.30 -0.23
CA ILE A 2 -6.31 3.07 0.18
C ILE A 2 -6.39 2.99 1.71
N PRO A 3 -7.55 3.30 2.31
CA PRO A 3 -7.79 3.07 3.72
C PRO A 3 -7.65 1.58 4.07
N ILE A 4 -7.21 1.29 5.29
CA ILE A 4 -7.05 -0.06 5.80
C ILE A 4 -7.99 -0.24 6.99
N LYS A 5 -9.00 -1.08 6.83
CA LYS A 5 -9.91 -1.43 7.91
C LYS A 5 -9.25 -2.43 8.85
N LYS A 6 -8.83 -1.97 10.03
CA LYS A 6 -8.27 -2.83 11.08
C LYS A 6 -9.38 -3.68 11.70
N HIS A 7 -9.10 -4.96 11.88
CA HIS A 7 -9.89 -5.87 12.67
C HIS A 7 -9.24 -6.06 14.04
N GLN A 8 -9.71 -7.06 14.80
CA GLN A 8 -9.07 -7.42 16.05
C GLN A 8 -7.66 -7.95 15.78
N PRO A 9 -6.64 -7.54 16.58
CA PRO A 9 -5.34 -8.18 16.51
C PRO A 9 -5.45 -9.69 16.81
N PRO A 10 -4.56 -10.52 16.25
CA PRO A 10 -4.57 -11.95 16.51
C PRO A 10 -4.34 -12.23 18.00
N HIS A 11 -4.92 -13.32 18.49
CA HIS A 11 -4.90 -13.67 19.91
C HIS A 11 -3.48 -13.85 20.44
N GLU A 12 -2.61 -14.46 19.64
CA GLU A 12 -1.20 -14.70 19.94
C GLU A 12 -0.44 -13.39 20.15
N PHE A 13 -0.71 -12.38 19.31
CA PHE A 13 -0.13 -11.03 19.46
C PHE A 13 -0.61 -10.35 20.75
N LYS A 14 -1.92 -10.41 21.02
CA LYS A 14 -2.49 -9.84 22.26
C LYS A 14 -1.92 -10.52 23.52
N ASN A 15 -1.77 -11.83 23.48
CA ASN A 15 -1.23 -12.59 24.61
C ASN A 15 0.24 -12.27 24.85
N ALA A 16 1.06 -12.13 23.80
CA ALA A 16 2.46 -11.76 23.93
C ALA A 16 2.62 -10.43 24.70
N ILE A 17 1.85 -9.39 24.30
CA ILE A 17 1.85 -8.09 24.96
C ILE A 17 1.31 -8.19 26.40
N LYS A 18 0.22 -8.95 26.61
CA LYS A 18 -0.38 -9.10 27.94
C LYS A 18 0.55 -9.81 28.93
N ASN A 19 1.27 -10.83 28.47
CA ASN A 19 2.13 -11.65 29.31
C ASN A 19 3.48 -10.99 29.59
N ASN A 20 3.91 -10.07 28.71
CA ASN A 20 5.12 -9.29 28.90
C ASN A 20 4.84 -7.79 28.66
N PRO A 21 4.47 -7.04 29.71
CA PRO A 21 4.17 -5.61 29.59
C PRO A 21 5.36 -4.74 29.16
N LEU A 22 6.60 -5.25 29.27
CA LEU A 22 7.83 -4.57 28.85
C LEU A 22 8.31 -5.01 27.46
N LEU A 23 7.52 -5.82 26.76
CA LEU A 23 7.85 -6.35 25.46
C LEU A 23 8.12 -5.22 24.46
N THR A 24 9.30 -5.23 23.85
CA THR A 24 9.61 -4.32 22.75
C THR A 24 9.24 -4.97 21.42
N TYR A 25 9.08 -4.16 20.36
CA TYR A 25 8.89 -4.70 19.02
C TYR A 25 10.10 -5.53 18.57
N LYS A 26 11.32 -5.11 18.95
CA LYS A 26 12.55 -5.82 18.60
C LYS A 26 12.47 -7.26 19.11
N ASP A 27 12.27 -7.41 20.42
CA ASP A 27 12.17 -8.73 21.06
C ASP A 27 11.03 -9.54 20.45
N PHE A 28 9.86 -8.92 20.27
CA PHE A 28 8.70 -9.57 19.64
C PHE A 28 8.97 -10.10 18.22
N SER A 29 9.82 -9.42 17.45
CA SER A 29 10.10 -9.76 16.05
C SER A 29 11.30 -10.69 15.85
N GLU A 30 12.22 -10.74 16.82
CA GLU A 30 13.51 -11.44 16.70
C GLU A 30 13.59 -12.67 17.61
N GLU A 31 12.95 -12.66 18.77
CA GLU A 31 13.06 -13.75 19.74
C GLU A 31 12.24 -14.97 19.32
N ARG A 32 12.85 -16.15 19.49
CA ARG A 32 12.26 -17.43 19.07
C ARG A 32 10.92 -17.70 19.74
N GLU A 33 10.76 -17.28 21.00
CA GLU A 33 9.53 -17.47 21.77
C GLU A 33 8.30 -16.77 21.16
N TYR A 34 8.48 -15.66 20.44
CA TYR A 34 7.39 -14.91 19.81
C TYR A 34 7.21 -15.22 18.32
N SER A 35 8.01 -16.12 17.75
CA SER A 35 8.00 -16.41 16.31
C SER A 35 6.62 -16.79 15.75
N GLU A 36 5.84 -17.58 16.50
CA GLU A 36 4.48 -17.95 16.12
C GLU A 36 3.53 -16.75 16.19
N ALA A 37 3.60 -15.96 17.26
CA ALA A 37 2.79 -14.75 17.43
C ALA A 37 3.12 -13.69 16.37
N PHE A 38 4.40 -13.52 16.03
CA PHE A 38 4.84 -12.61 14.97
C PHE A 38 4.39 -13.08 13.58
N THR A 39 4.41 -14.39 13.35
CA THR A 39 3.85 -15.00 12.13
C THR A 39 2.34 -14.77 12.04
N ALA A 40 1.61 -14.95 13.14
CA ALA A 40 0.18 -14.67 13.23
C ALA A 40 -0.13 -13.19 12.96
N LEU A 41 0.66 -12.27 13.53
CA LEU A 41 0.57 -10.83 13.24
C LEU A 41 0.70 -10.56 11.74
N ARG A 42 1.77 -11.04 11.09
CA ARG A 42 2.01 -10.79 9.65
C ARG A 42 0.89 -11.37 8.78
N LYS A 43 0.41 -12.58 9.09
CA LYS A 43 -0.76 -13.18 8.42
C LYS A 43 -1.99 -12.30 8.54
N ASN A 44 -2.26 -11.75 9.72
CA ASN A 44 -3.44 -10.92 9.94
C ASN A 44 -3.33 -9.59 9.17
N LEU A 45 -2.18 -8.91 9.23
CA LEU A 45 -1.94 -7.67 8.49
C LEU A 45 -2.11 -7.84 6.97
N LEU A 46 -1.63 -8.95 6.40
CA LEU A 46 -1.82 -9.23 4.98
C LEU A 46 -3.27 -9.44 4.60
N LYS A 47 -4.03 -10.18 5.42
CA LYS A 47 -5.46 -10.38 5.21
C LYS A 47 -6.21 -9.05 5.29
N GLU A 48 -5.95 -8.23 6.30
CA GLU A 48 -6.57 -6.89 6.43
C GLU A 48 -6.30 -5.98 5.22
N GLN A 49 -5.12 -6.11 4.61
CA GLN A 49 -4.73 -5.31 3.47
C GLN A 49 -5.03 -5.95 2.12
N GLY A 50 -5.59 -7.16 2.09
CA GLY A 50 -5.82 -7.90 0.85
C GLY A 50 -4.54 -8.16 0.06
N TYR A 51 -3.42 -8.42 0.76
CA TYR A 51 -2.13 -8.82 0.16
C TYR A 51 -1.50 -7.76 -0.77
N ILE A 52 -1.72 -6.47 -0.47
CA ILE A 52 -1.02 -5.36 -1.12
C ILE A 52 -0.30 -4.48 -0.09
N CYS A 53 0.81 -3.86 -0.51
CA CYS A 53 1.57 -2.92 0.31
C CYS A 53 0.71 -1.71 0.70
N CYS A 54 0.78 -1.29 1.96
CA CYS A 54 0.01 -0.16 2.51
C CYS A 54 0.28 1.18 1.79
N TYR A 55 1.45 1.33 1.16
CA TYR A 55 1.85 2.54 0.46
C TYR A 55 1.71 2.42 -1.07
N CYS A 56 2.56 1.61 -1.71
CA CYS A 56 2.60 1.52 -3.17
C CYS A 56 1.51 0.64 -3.78
N GLN A 57 0.83 -0.18 -2.98
CA GLN A 57 -0.21 -1.13 -3.41
C GLN A 57 0.27 -2.20 -4.42
N SER A 58 1.59 -2.43 -4.51
CA SER A 58 2.13 -3.63 -5.14
C SER A 58 1.75 -4.87 -4.34
N GLN A 59 1.66 -6.02 -5.01
CA GLN A 59 1.37 -7.30 -4.38
C GLN A 59 2.47 -7.67 -3.37
N ILE A 60 2.06 -8.22 -2.23
CA ILE A 60 2.93 -8.75 -1.19
C ILE A 60 2.38 -10.09 -0.70
N ASP A 61 3.24 -10.93 -0.14
CA ASP A 61 2.83 -12.23 0.39
C ASP A 61 3.77 -12.65 1.54
N LEU A 62 3.39 -13.69 2.28
CA LEU A 62 4.30 -14.41 3.17
C LEU A 62 5.21 -15.37 2.42
N ALA A 63 4.87 -15.70 1.17
CA ALA A 63 5.58 -16.69 0.38
C ALA A 63 7.10 -16.48 0.44
N ASN A 64 7.77 -17.53 0.89
CA ASN A 64 9.21 -17.65 0.96
C ASN A 64 9.74 -17.91 -0.45
N VAL A 65 10.09 -16.88 -1.20
CA VAL A 65 11.03 -17.07 -2.31
C VAL A 65 12.41 -17.23 -1.66
N ASN A 66 12.98 -18.43 -1.73
CA ASN A 66 14.28 -18.76 -1.14
C ASN A 66 14.38 -18.48 0.38
N GLY A 67 13.30 -18.72 1.13
CA GLY A 67 13.28 -18.48 2.59
C GLY A 67 13.03 -17.03 3.02
N LEU A 68 12.80 -16.11 2.07
CA LEU A 68 12.61 -14.69 2.36
C LEU A 68 11.16 -14.25 2.18
N SER A 69 10.54 -13.72 3.24
CA SER A 69 9.24 -13.04 3.19
C SER A 69 9.23 -11.92 2.13
N LEU A 70 8.09 -11.73 1.46
CA LEU A 70 7.87 -10.63 0.50
C LEU A 70 7.25 -9.39 1.15
N MET A 71 7.11 -9.41 2.49
CA MET A 71 6.58 -8.30 3.26
C MET A 71 7.39 -8.04 4.54
N ARG A 72 7.18 -6.86 5.10
CA ARG A 72 7.65 -6.46 6.43
C ARG A 72 6.55 -5.75 7.19
N VAL A 73 6.60 -5.83 8.51
CA VAL A 73 5.69 -5.07 9.37
C VAL A 73 6.20 -3.63 9.42
N GLU A 74 5.41 -2.73 8.87
CA GLU A 74 5.66 -1.30 8.84
C GLU A 74 5.07 -0.62 10.08
N HIS A 75 5.83 0.34 10.61
CA HIS A 75 5.42 1.25 11.68
C HIS A 75 5.07 2.60 11.07
N PHE A 76 3.78 2.96 11.06
CA PHE A 76 3.38 4.24 10.49
C PHE A 76 4.07 5.42 11.21
N ILE A 77 3.94 5.49 12.54
CA ILE A 77 4.82 6.27 13.41
C ILE A 77 6.06 5.42 13.71
N PRO A 78 7.28 5.90 13.37
CA PRO A 78 8.51 5.13 13.53
C PRO A 78 8.72 4.58 14.95
N LYS A 79 9.37 3.41 15.03
CA LYS A 79 9.79 2.80 16.31
C LYS A 79 11.22 3.18 16.72
N GLY A 80 11.99 3.82 15.84
CA GLY A 80 13.39 4.21 16.06
C GLY A 80 13.68 5.61 15.51
N GLY A 81 14.90 6.11 15.75
CA GLY A 81 15.31 7.47 15.35
C GLY A 81 14.75 8.57 16.25
N THR A 82 14.96 9.83 15.86
CA THR A 82 14.54 11.03 16.61
C THR A 82 13.04 11.32 16.51
N GLU A 83 12.36 10.76 15.51
CA GLU A 83 10.93 10.96 15.26
C GLU A 83 10.06 9.79 15.78
N LYS A 84 10.63 8.94 16.65
CA LYS A 84 9.95 7.75 17.17
C LYS A 84 8.93 8.06 18.25
N ASP A 85 7.97 7.13 18.39
CA ASP A 85 7.13 7.01 19.57
C ASP A 85 7.15 5.55 20.04
N GLU A 86 7.89 5.29 21.12
CA GLU A 86 8.07 3.94 21.66
C GLU A 86 6.78 3.33 22.18
N SER A 87 5.80 4.15 22.58
CA SER A 87 4.49 3.65 23.03
C SER A 87 3.67 3.04 21.89
N LEU A 88 3.98 3.41 20.64
CA LEU A 88 3.27 2.95 19.44
C LEU A 88 3.94 1.76 18.74
N GLN A 89 5.06 1.24 19.26
CA GLN A 89 5.83 0.19 18.60
C GLN A 89 5.08 -1.16 18.51
N LEU A 90 4.14 -1.41 19.43
CA LEU A 90 3.25 -2.58 19.44
C LEU A 90 1.76 -2.18 19.38
N GLU A 91 1.46 -0.90 19.15
CA GLU A 91 0.09 -0.44 18.96
C GLU A 91 -0.44 -0.97 17.62
N TYR A 92 -1.45 -1.85 17.64
CA TYR A 92 -1.87 -2.59 16.45
C TYR A 92 -2.32 -1.68 15.30
N SER A 93 -2.91 -0.53 15.63
CA SER A 93 -3.31 0.45 14.63
C SER A 93 -2.13 1.21 14.01
N ASN A 94 -0.94 1.15 14.60
CA ASN A 94 0.31 1.67 14.05
C ASN A 94 1.05 0.66 13.15
N LEU A 95 0.64 -0.62 13.17
CA LEU A 95 1.28 -1.71 12.43
C LEU A 95 0.56 -2.02 11.11
N LEU A 96 1.33 -2.02 10.02
CA LEU A 96 0.88 -2.24 8.64
C LEU A 96 1.76 -3.29 7.94
N ALA A 97 1.33 -3.79 6.79
CA ALA A 97 2.16 -4.62 5.92
C ALA A 97 2.71 -3.79 4.74
N SER A 98 4.03 -3.66 4.66
CA SER A 98 4.72 -3.00 3.54
C SER A 98 5.47 -4.03 2.69
N CYS A 99 5.72 -3.68 1.42
CA CYS A 99 6.66 -4.42 0.59
C CYS A 99 8.10 -4.27 1.11
N MET A 100 8.99 -5.08 0.57
CA MET A 100 10.42 -5.04 0.89
C MET A 100 11.19 -3.88 0.22
N GLY A 101 10.51 -2.99 -0.51
CA GLY A 101 11.14 -1.82 -1.13
C GLY A 101 12.11 -2.15 -2.27
N ASN A 102 11.79 -3.13 -3.12
CA ASN A 102 12.61 -3.55 -4.28
C ASN A 102 14.03 -4.06 -3.97
N VAL A 103 14.33 -4.38 -2.70
CA VAL A 103 15.65 -4.86 -2.23
C VAL A 103 16.07 -6.23 -2.80
N LYS A 104 15.17 -6.96 -3.47
CA LYS A 104 15.44 -8.32 -3.99
C LYS A 104 15.95 -8.34 -5.44
N LEU A 105 16.17 -7.19 -6.07
CA LEU A 105 16.66 -7.14 -7.44
C LEU A 105 18.19 -7.10 -7.41
N GLU A 106 18.82 -8.03 -8.11
CA GLU A 106 20.25 -7.97 -8.40
C GLU A 106 20.55 -6.59 -9.02
N ASN A 107 21.49 -5.85 -8.42
CA ASN A 107 21.78 -4.41 -8.59
C ASN A 107 21.10 -3.50 -7.56
N ASP A 108 21.78 -3.30 -6.44
CA ASP A 108 21.41 -2.48 -5.27
C ASP A 108 21.50 -0.96 -5.57
N ASP A 109 20.70 -0.48 -6.52
CA ASP A 109 20.55 0.95 -6.78
C ASP A 109 19.56 1.56 -5.75
N ALA A 110 20.07 2.41 -4.86
CA ALA A 110 19.23 3.08 -3.86
C ALA A 110 18.04 3.85 -4.46
N SER A 111 18.13 4.28 -5.73
CA SER A 111 17.08 5.02 -6.44
C SER A 111 15.80 4.19 -6.67
N ILE A 112 15.91 2.86 -6.70
CA ILE A 112 14.77 1.96 -6.92
C ILE A 112 14.05 1.58 -5.62
N HIS A 113 14.62 1.88 -4.44
CA HIS A 113 13.99 1.56 -3.17
C HIS A 113 12.75 2.43 -2.90
N CYS A 114 11.80 1.88 -2.14
CA CYS A 114 10.56 2.60 -1.82
C CYS A 114 9.89 2.11 -0.54
N CYS A 115 8.77 2.78 -0.21
CA CYS A 115 7.87 2.45 0.90
C CYS A 115 8.61 2.49 2.24
N ASP A 116 8.39 1.51 3.11
CA ASP A 116 9.10 1.45 4.41
C ASP A 116 10.63 1.48 4.24
N HIS A 117 11.21 0.86 3.21
CA HIS A 117 12.67 0.85 3.07
C HIS A 117 13.25 2.28 2.98
N THR A 118 12.65 3.13 2.15
CA THR A 118 13.09 4.52 2.01
C THR A 118 12.59 5.39 3.16
N LYS A 119 11.40 5.13 3.69
CA LYS A 119 10.85 5.89 4.82
C LYS A 119 11.71 5.70 6.06
N SER A 120 12.11 4.46 6.32
CA SER A 120 12.94 4.05 7.45
C SER A 120 12.37 4.66 8.75
N GLN A 121 13.21 5.35 9.52
CA GLN A 121 12.84 5.96 10.78
C GLN A 121 12.23 7.37 10.66
N ARG A 122 11.86 7.81 9.45
CA ARG A 122 11.27 9.14 9.22
C ARG A 122 9.76 9.09 9.32
N ARG A 123 9.14 10.08 9.98
CA ARG A 123 7.68 10.21 10.08
C ARG A 123 7.11 10.84 8.82
N LEU A 124 5.99 10.33 8.35
CA LEU A 124 5.18 11.01 7.34
C LEU A 124 4.43 12.16 8.02
N GLN A 125 4.48 13.33 7.41
CA GLN A 125 4.03 14.58 8.04
C GLN A 125 2.61 14.94 7.59
N VAL A 126 2.26 14.66 6.33
CA VAL A 126 0.97 15.02 5.74
C VAL A 126 0.16 13.78 5.35
N ILE A 127 0.80 12.74 4.81
CA ILE A 127 0.08 11.49 4.48
C ILE A 127 -0.45 10.87 5.79
N PRO A 128 -1.78 10.67 5.94
CA PRO A 128 -2.35 10.14 7.17
C PRO A 128 -2.11 8.62 7.29
N ASN A 129 -2.23 8.10 8.53
CA ASN A 129 -2.16 6.67 8.78
C ASN A 129 -3.30 5.95 8.04
N PRO A 130 -3.00 5.05 7.07
CA PRO A 130 -4.03 4.29 6.36
C PRO A 130 -5.03 3.56 7.27
N SER A 131 -4.63 3.16 8.48
CA SER A 131 -5.51 2.50 9.44
C SER A 131 -6.52 3.43 10.14
N LYS A 132 -6.34 4.74 9.99
CA LYS A 132 -7.15 5.79 10.62
C LYS A 132 -7.94 6.64 9.62
N VAL A 133 -7.76 6.41 8.32
CA VAL A 133 -8.51 7.12 7.28
C VAL A 133 -9.96 6.61 7.25
N LEU A 134 -10.91 7.54 7.39
CA LEU A 134 -12.35 7.25 7.37
C LEU A 134 -12.98 7.46 5.98
N GLN A 135 -12.32 8.24 5.13
CA GLN A 135 -12.76 8.45 3.75
C GLN A 135 -12.57 7.16 2.95
N PRO A 136 -13.38 6.92 1.90
CA PRO A 136 -13.26 5.71 1.08
C PRO A 136 -11.91 5.60 0.37
N ASN A 137 -11.23 6.71 0.13
CA ASN A 137 -9.98 6.76 -0.62
C ASN A 137 -9.03 7.86 -0.09
N PHE A 138 -7.90 8.04 -0.78
CA PHE A 138 -6.88 9.02 -0.44
C PHE A 138 -6.93 10.29 -1.32
N ASP A 139 -8.03 10.54 -2.03
CA ASP A 139 -8.10 11.59 -3.07
C ASP A 139 -7.89 13.01 -2.49
N ALA A 140 -8.17 13.19 -1.19
CA ALA A 140 -7.88 14.43 -0.47
C ALA A 140 -6.37 14.70 -0.34
N TYR A 141 -5.49 13.72 -0.54
CA TYR A 141 -4.03 13.83 -0.41
C TYR A 141 -3.29 13.45 -1.70
N ILE A 142 -3.77 12.43 -2.40
CA ILE A 142 -3.06 11.81 -3.52
C ILE A 142 -3.94 11.82 -4.77
N LYS A 143 -3.35 12.21 -5.89
CA LYS A 143 -3.91 12.04 -7.24
C LYS A 143 -2.94 11.25 -8.10
N TYR A 144 -3.43 10.81 -9.27
CA TYR A 144 -2.64 10.08 -10.25
C TYR A 144 -2.58 10.84 -11.57
N ALA A 145 -1.38 10.93 -12.15
CA ALA A 145 -1.14 11.52 -13.46
C ALA A 145 -0.63 10.44 -14.42
N VAL A 146 -1.37 10.19 -15.48
CA VAL A 146 -1.00 9.24 -16.54
C VAL A 146 -0.20 10.00 -17.61
N MET A 147 1.01 9.54 -17.87
CA MET A 147 1.95 10.09 -18.85
C MET A 147 2.14 9.04 -19.95
N GLU A 148 1.27 9.07 -20.97
CA GLU A 148 1.20 8.00 -21.97
C GLU A 148 2.44 7.91 -22.86
N ARG A 149 3.04 9.05 -23.24
CA ARG A 149 4.22 9.08 -24.11
C ARG A 149 5.46 8.51 -23.41
N GLU A 150 5.56 8.74 -22.11
CA GLU A 150 6.65 8.32 -21.25
C GLU A 150 6.41 6.94 -20.63
N GLU A 151 5.24 6.33 -20.88
CA GLU A 151 4.82 5.05 -20.31
C GLU A 151 4.89 5.00 -18.78
N ARG A 152 4.42 6.06 -18.12
CA ARG A 152 4.49 6.22 -16.67
C ARG A 152 3.16 6.63 -16.07
N VAL A 153 2.92 6.19 -14.83
CA VAL A 153 1.88 6.75 -13.97
C VAL A 153 2.51 7.26 -12.68
N MET A 154 2.36 8.57 -12.46
CA MET A 154 2.88 9.28 -11.30
C MET A 154 1.83 9.41 -10.21
N VAL A 155 2.26 9.32 -8.96
CA VAL A 155 1.52 9.75 -7.77
C VAL A 155 1.83 11.23 -7.55
N LYS A 156 0.83 12.08 -7.33
CA LYS A 156 1.00 13.52 -7.12
C LYS A 156 0.26 13.96 -5.87
N ALA A 157 0.75 14.99 -5.20
CA ALA A 157 -0.03 15.70 -4.19
C ALA A 157 -1.34 16.21 -4.81
N SER A 158 -2.43 16.11 -4.07
CA SER A 158 -3.76 16.52 -4.54
C SER A 158 -3.94 18.05 -4.54
N TYR A 159 -3.11 18.75 -3.78
CA TYR A 159 -2.98 20.20 -3.66
C TYR A 159 -1.49 20.59 -3.59
N LYS A 160 -1.16 21.86 -3.80
CA LYS A 160 0.23 22.36 -3.73
C LYS A 160 0.70 22.37 -2.27
N ASP A 161 1.55 21.41 -1.91
CA ASP A 161 2.15 21.28 -0.58
C ASP A 161 3.48 20.53 -0.69
N GLU A 162 4.57 21.21 -0.35
CA GLU A 162 5.94 20.68 -0.48
C GLU A 162 6.20 19.52 0.50
N THR A 163 5.52 19.51 1.65
CA THR A 163 5.68 18.47 2.67
C THR A 163 5.02 17.17 2.22
N LEU A 164 3.83 17.26 1.62
CA LEU A 164 3.13 16.14 1.01
C LEU A 164 3.91 15.60 -0.20
N ASP A 165 4.45 16.48 -1.05
CA ASP A 165 5.31 16.06 -2.14
C ASP A 165 6.59 15.37 -1.63
N ALA A 166 7.18 15.83 -0.52
CA ALA A 166 8.32 15.18 0.12
C ALA A 166 7.94 13.81 0.73
N ASP A 167 6.79 13.69 1.37
CA ASP A 167 6.27 12.40 1.85
C ASP A 167 6.13 11.39 0.70
N ILE A 168 5.58 11.82 -0.44
CA ILE A 168 5.37 10.98 -1.64
C ILE A 168 6.68 10.60 -2.32
N ASN A 169 7.54 11.59 -2.62
CA ASN A 169 8.68 11.41 -3.52
C ASN A 169 10.00 11.13 -2.79
N ILE A 170 10.17 11.60 -1.56
CA ILE A 170 11.45 11.52 -0.83
C ILE A 170 11.38 10.48 0.29
N LYS A 171 10.32 10.47 1.09
CA LYS A 171 10.18 9.51 2.19
C LYS A 171 9.74 8.15 1.67
N LEU A 172 8.64 8.11 0.91
CA LEU A 172 8.12 6.85 0.39
C LEU A 172 8.68 6.48 -0.99
N ASN A 173 9.26 7.44 -1.73
CA ASN A 173 9.73 7.27 -3.11
C ASN A 173 8.72 6.52 -4.00
N LEU A 174 7.45 6.91 -3.93
CA LEU A 174 6.35 6.25 -4.65
C LEU A 174 6.45 6.41 -6.18
N ASN A 175 7.32 7.30 -6.66
CA ASN A 175 7.54 7.61 -8.06
C ASN A 175 8.90 7.14 -8.60
N ASN A 176 9.56 6.20 -7.93
CA ASN A 176 10.68 5.51 -8.57
C ASN A 176 10.25 4.87 -9.89
N GLN A 177 11.22 4.66 -10.77
CA GLN A 177 10.99 4.20 -12.14
C GLN A 177 10.13 2.93 -12.19
N GLN A 178 10.47 1.91 -11.40
CA GLN A 178 9.75 0.63 -11.40
C GLN A 178 8.28 0.77 -11.03
N LEU A 179 7.97 1.52 -9.96
CA LEU A 179 6.59 1.73 -9.54
C LEU A 179 5.78 2.50 -10.61
N THR A 180 6.39 3.50 -11.24
CA THR A 180 5.70 4.29 -12.29
C THR A 180 5.39 3.45 -13.53
N THR A 181 6.33 2.61 -13.96
CA THR A 181 6.18 1.69 -15.09
C THR A 181 5.21 0.54 -14.78
N HIS A 182 5.26 -0.04 -13.57
CA HIS A 182 4.31 -1.09 -13.17
C HIS A 182 2.87 -0.58 -13.11
N ARG A 183 2.65 0.62 -12.55
CA ARG A 183 1.33 1.26 -12.58
C ARG A 183 0.85 1.49 -14.01
N PHE A 184 1.75 1.94 -14.90
CA PHE A 184 1.42 2.14 -16.31
C PHE A 184 1.05 0.85 -17.01
N SER A 185 1.80 -0.24 -16.80
CA SER A 185 1.50 -1.55 -17.40
C SER A 185 0.11 -2.05 -17.01
N VAL A 186 -0.23 -2.00 -15.71
CA VAL A 186 -1.57 -2.38 -15.23
C VAL A 186 -2.66 -1.50 -15.84
N TRP A 187 -2.47 -0.18 -15.82
CA TRP A 187 -3.44 0.75 -16.40
C TRP A 187 -3.60 0.59 -17.90
N SER A 188 -2.52 0.40 -18.65
CA SER A 188 -2.53 0.21 -20.10
C SER A 188 -3.31 -1.04 -20.48
N ALA A 189 -3.16 -2.13 -19.72
CA ALA A 189 -3.96 -3.35 -19.89
C ALA A 189 -5.46 -3.11 -19.64
N ILE A 190 -5.81 -2.33 -18.61
CA ILE A 190 -7.21 -1.95 -18.34
C ILE A 190 -7.76 -1.01 -19.43
N LYS A 191 -6.98 0.00 -19.85
CA LYS A 191 -7.35 0.93 -20.92
C LYS A 191 -7.73 0.19 -22.20
N ARG A 192 -6.94 -0.80 -22.62
CA ARG A 192 -7.24 -1.62 -23.82
C ARG A 192 -8.55 -2.42 -23.73
N LYS A 193 -9.03 -2.72 -22.52
CA LYS A 193 -10.33 -3.39 -22.32
C LYS A 193 -11.50 -2.41 -22.44
N VAL A 194 -11.34 -1.21 -21.88
CA VAL A 194 -12.44 -0.23 -21.77
C VAL A 194 -12.49 0.78 -22.91
N ILE A 195 -11.44 0.89 -23.73
CA ILE A 195 -11.42 1.74 -24.93
C ILE A 195 -11.20 0.87 -26.15
N ASP A 196 -12.11 0.98 -27.12
CA ASP A 196 -11.93 0.37 -28.42
C ASP A 196 -10.78 1.06 -29.19
N LEU A 197 -9.74 0.31 -29.52
CA LEU A 197 -8.52 0.89 -30.13
C LEU A 197 -8.73 1.40 -31.56
N LYS A 198 -9.77 0.94 -32.26
CA LYS A 198 -10.05 1.36 -33.64
C LYS A 198 -10.95 2.60 -33.67
N SER A 199 -12.02 2.58 -32.90
CA SER A 199 -13.05 3.62 -32.89
C SER A 199 -12.85 4.69 -31.81
N GLY A 200 -11.97 4.44 -30.82
CA GLY A 200 -11.83 5.30 -29.64
C GLY A 200 -13.02 5.22 -28.67
N LYS A 201 -14.04 4.40 -28.97
CA LYS A 201 -15.27 4.32 -28.18
C LYS A 201 -15.00 3.76 -26.79
N PHE A 202 -15.50 4.46 -25.78
CA PHE A 202 -15.50 3.99 -24.40
C PHE A 202 -16.60 2.95 -24.16
N LYS A 203 -16.23 1.82 -23.55
CA LYS A 203 -17.12 0.70 -23.23
C LYS A 203 -17.56 0.83 -21.77
N LEU A 204 -18.63 1.59 -21.56
CA LEU A 204 -19.14 1.95 -20.23
C LEU A 204 -19.42 0.72 -19.33
N ASP A 205 -20.06 -0.31 -19.88
CA ASP A 205 -20.42 -1.51 -19.11
C ASP A 205 -19.18 -2.30 -18.67
N VAL A 206 -18.22 -2.50 -19.58
CA VAL A 206 -16.92 -3.14 -19.27
C VAL A 206 -16.17 -2.34 -18.20
N ALA A 207 -16.21 -1.01 -18.25
CA ALA A 207 -15.59 -0.17 -17.25
C ALA A 207 -16.25 -0.31 -15.87
N LYS A 208 -17.58 -0.41 -15.80
CA LYS A 208 -18.33 -0.65 -14.55
C LYS A 208 -18.01 -2.02 -13.96
N GLU A 209 -17.96 -3.06 -14.78
CA GLU A 209 -17.56 -4.42 -14.35
C GLU A 209 -16.14 -4.43 -13.77
N LEU A 210 -15.18 -3.83 -14.47
CA LEU A 210 -13.80 -3.73 -13.99
C LEU A 210 -13.69 -2.84 -12.73
N LEU A 211 -14.53 -1.82 -12.59
CA LEU A 211 -14.56 -1.00 -11.38
C LEU A 211 -14.99 -1.86 -10.18
N GLU A 212 -16.06 -2.65 -10.30
CA GLU A 212 -16.48 -3.58 -9.24
C GLU A 212 -15.40 -4.62 -8.93
N GLU A 213 -14.70 -5.13 -9.95
CA GLU A 213 -13.59 -6.05 -9.77
C GLU A 213 -12.43 -5.43 -8.98
N TYR A 214 -12.16 -4.14 -9.13
CA TYR A 214 -11.04 -3.46 -8.47
C TYR A 214 -11.41 -2.77 -7.15
N LYS A 215 -12.70 -2.51 -6.90
CA LYS A 215 -13.19 -1.98 -5.63
C LYS A 215 -12.74 -2.84 -4.45
N TYR A 216 -12.49 -2.17 -3.32
CA TYR A 216 -11.95 -2.78 -2.09
C TYR A 216 -12.87 -2.61 -0.88
N GLU A 217 -13.80 -1.66 -0.90
CA GLU A 217 -14.69 -1.33 0.23
C GLU A 217 -15.59 -2.49 0.68
N ASN A 218 -16.06 -3.30 -0.26
CA ASN A 218 -17.03 -4.38 -0.01
C ASN A 218 -16.43 -5.78 -0.03
N LYS A 219 -15.09 -5.90 -0.12
CA LYS A 219 -14.45 -7.21 -0.20
C LYS A 219 -14.21 -7.79 1.18
N ASN A 220 -14.63 -9.03 1.38
CA ASN A 220 -14.20 -9.82 2.51
C ASN A 220 -12.73 -10.25 2.30
N LEU A 221 -11.80 -9.40 2.75
CA LEU A 221 -10.37 -9.59 2.54
C LEU A 221 -9.78 -10.78 3.33
N HIS A 222 -10.55 -11.41 4.23
CA HIS A 222 -10.13 -12.67 4.86
C HIS A 222 -9.94 -13.81 3.85
N ASN A 223 -10.68 -13.79 2.73
CA ASN A 223 -10.67 -14.84 1.71
C ASN A 223 -10.33 -14.32 0.30
N ALA A 224 -10.05 -13.02 0.13
CA ALA A 224 -9.85 -12.40 -1.17
C ALA A 224 -8.59 -11.52 -1.20
N LYS A 225 -7.79 -11.68 -2.26
CA LYS A 225 -6.67 -10.77 -2.56
C LYS A 225 -7.18 -9.57 -3.35
N LEU A 226 -6.68 -8.37 -3.03
CA LEU A 226 -6.89 -7.19 -3.84
C LEU A 226 -6.00 -7.23 -5.09
N ARG A 227 -6.47 -6.60 -6.16
CA ARG A 227 -5.66 -6.42 -7.35
C ARG A 227 -4.61 -5.33 -7.08
N PRO A 228 -3.36 -5.50 -7.55
CA PRO A 228 -2.32 -4.48 -7.40
C PRO A 228 -2.76 -3.13 -7.95
N PHE A 229 -2.32 -2.06 -7.28
CA PHE A 229 -2.65 -0.68 -7.63
C PHE A 229 -4.16 -0.37 -7.69
N CYS A 230 -4.99 -1.12 -6.96
CA CYS A 230 -6.44 -0.92 -7.00
C CYS A 230 -6.91 0.49 -6.66
N GLY A 231 -6.23 1.20 -5.75
CA GLY A 231 -6.57 2.61 -5.47
C GLY A 231 -6.49 3.49 -6.71
N PHE A 232 -5.45 3.33 -7.52
CA PHE A 232 -5.29 4.06 -8.79
C PHE A 232 -6.34 3.65 -9.83
N ILE A 233 -6.56 2.35 -10.01
CA ILE A 233 -7.51 1.87 -11.03
C ILE A 233 -8.94 2.29 -10.70
N VAL A 234 -9.35 2.20 -9.42
CA VAL A 234 -10.64 2.71 -8.94
C VAL A 234 -10.76 4.22 -9.18
N TYR A 235 -9.73 5.01 -8.84
CA TYR A 235 -9.70 6.45 -9.10
C TYR A 235 -9.91 6.77 -10.59
N TRP A 236 -9.15 6.10 -11.47
CA TRP A 236 -9.20 6.35 -12.91
C TRP A 236 -10.52 5.93 -13.55
N LEU A 237 -11.02 4.72 -13.24
CA LEU A 237 -12.29 4.22 -13.77
C LEU A 237 -13.46 5.07 -13.30
N THR A 238 -13.51 5.44 -12.02
CA THR A 238 -14.57 6.30 -11.47
C THR A 238 -14.65 7.63 -12.21
N LYS A 239 -13.48 8.26 -12.46
CA LYS A 239 -13.40 9.50 -13.23
C LYS A 239 -13.89 9.31 -14.67
N LYS A 240 -13.43 8.27 -15.37
CA LYS A 240 -13.80 8.00 -16.77
C LYS A 240 -15.28 7.67 -16.95
N ILE A 241 -15.83 6.85 -16.06
CA ILE A 241 -17.27 6.52 -16.04
C ILE A 241 -18.09 7.79 -15.87
N LYS A 242 -17.72 8.68 -14.93
CA LYS A 242 -18.43 9.95 -14.73
C LYS A 242 -18.38 10.85 -15.96
N GLU A 243 -17.21 10.98 -16.60
CA GLU A 243 -17.05 11.75 -17.84
C GLU A 243 -17.95 11.23 -18.99
N ASN A 244 -18.12 9.90 -19.11
CA ASN A 244 -18.85 9.27 -20.22
C ASN A 244 -20.30 8.87 -19.89
N SER A 245 -20.79 9.15 -18.67
CA SER A 245 -22.20 8.93 -18.30
C SER A 245 -23.04 10.20 -18.38
N LEU A 246 -22.41 11.33 -18.71
CA LEU A 246 -23.02 12.64 -18.87
C LEU A 246 -23.15 13.06 -20.35
N GLU A 247 -22.61 12.24 -21.26
CA GLU A 247 -22.74 12.33 -22.73
C GLU A 247 -23.83 11.36 -23.21
#